data_AF-A0A529KS75-F1
#
_entry.id   AF-A0A529KS75-F1
#
_cell.length_a   1.000
_cell.length_b   1.000
_cell.length_c   1.000
_cell.angle_alpha   90.00
_cell.angle_beta   90.00
_cell.angle_gamma   90.00
#
_symmetry.space_group_name_H-M   'P 1'
#
loop_
_entity.id
_entity.type
_entity.pdbx_description
1 polymer ?
#
loop_
_entity_poly.entity_id
_entity_poly.type
_entity_poly.pdbx_seq_one_letter_code
_entity_poly.pdbx_strand_id
1 'polypeptide(L)' 'MVTIKDKVRTFIVDNFLFGDTSYQLADTDSLIENDIIDSTAVLELVAFIEDSFGIAMVDS' A
#
# COMPACT_ATOMS: atom_id res chain seq x y z
N MET A 1 4.77 7.28 -17.44
CA MET A 1 4.36 5.86 -17.33
C MET A 1 4.04 5.60 -15.87
N VAL A 2 2.81 5.17 -15.57
CA VAL A 2 2.42 4.83 -14.19
C VAL A 2 3.06 3.49 -13.83
N THR A 3 3.77 3.42 -12.70
CA THR A 3 4.43 2.19 -12.24
C THR A 3 3.54 1.42 -11.26
N ILE A 4 3.87 0.16 -11.00
CA ILE A 4 3.20 -0.65 -9.95
C ILE A 4 3.27 0.07 -8.60
N LYS A 5 4.44 0.62 -8.26
CA LYS A 5 4.63 1.41 -7.04
C LYS A 5 3.69 2.61 -6.97
N ASP A 6 3.47 3.30 -8.08
CA ASP A 6 2.61 4.47 -8.14
C ASP A 6 1.15 4.13 -7.85
N LYS A 7 0.67 2.99 -8.38
CA LYS A 7 -0.66 2.45 -8.08
C LYS A 7 -0.81 2.07 -6.61
N VAL A 8 0.17 1.36 -6.06
CA VAL A 8 0.17 0.93 -4.65
C VAL A 8 0.23 2.15 -3.73
N ARG A 9 1.08 3.14 -4.01
CA ARG A 9 1.15 4.38 -3.24
C ARG A 9 -0.17 5.15 -3.29
N THR A 10 -0.79 5.25 -4.47
CA THR A 10 -2.10 5.91 -4.60
C THR A 10 -3.16 5.21 -3.76
N PHE A 11 -3.21 3.87 -3.80
CA PHE A 11 -4.11 3.09 -2.97
C PHE A 11 -3.88 3.35 -1.48
N ILE A 12 -2.63 3.34 -1.03
CA ILE A 12 -2.28 3.59 0.37
C ILE A 12 -2.69 5.02 0.79
N VAL A 13 -2.42 6.01 -0.06
CA VAL A 13 -2.76 7.40 0.24
C VAL A 13 -4.28 7.60 0.32
N ASP A 14 -5.03 7.01 -0.61
CA ASP A 14 -6.49 7.16 -0.68
C ASP A 14 -7.20 6.41 0.47
N ASN A 15 -6.75 5.18 0.78
CA ASN A 15 -7.43 4.31 1.76
C ASN A 15 -6.93 4.53 3.20
N PHE A 16 -5.66 4.86 3.41
CA PHE A 16 -5.07 4.97 4.74
C PHE A 16 -4.70 6.40 5.14
N LEU A 17 -4.21 7.22 4.20
CA LEU A 17 -3.87 8.63 4.47
C LEU A 17 -5.04 9.59 4.17
N PHE A 18 -6.22 9.09 3.79
CA PHE A 18 -7.40 9.90 3.44
C PHE A 18 -7.11 10.98 2.39
N GLY A 19 -6.21 10.71 1.45
CA GLY A 19 -5.77 11.65 0.44
C GLY A 19 -4.68 12.63 0.90
N ASP A 20 -4.10 12.45 2.09
CA ASP A 20 -2.97 13.27 2.53
C ASP A 20 -1.71 12.91 1.74
N THR A 21 -1.41 13.76 0.76
CA THR A 21 -0.19 13.69 -0.05
C THR A 21 1.00 14.42 0.60
N SER A 22 0.80 15.01 1.78
CA SER A 22 1.85 15.71 2.53
C SER A 22 2.85 14.70 3.08
N TYR A 23 2.37 13.50 3.39
CA TYR A 23 3.20 12.39 3.83
C TYR A 23 4.02 11.80 2.65
N GLN A 24 5.33 12.00 2.68
CA GLN A 24 6.25 11.42 1.69
C GLN A 24 6.66 10.00 2.06
N LEU A 25 5.89 9.01 1.61
CA LEU A 25 6.24 7.59 1.68
C LEU A 25 7.50 7.28 0.85
N ALA A 26 8.66 7.06 1.49
CA ALA A 26 9.83 6.55 0.77
C ALA A 26 9.67 5.05 0.46
N ASP A 27 10.39 4.56 -0.55
CA ASP A 27 10.34 3.15 -0.98
C ASP A 27 10.83 2.17 0.08
N THR A 28 11.61 2.67 1.04
CA THR A 28 12.23 1.90 2.12
C THR A 28 11.61 2.18 3.47
N ASP A 29 10.59 3.05 3.53
CA ASP A 29 9.91 3.34 4.79
C ASP A 29 8.99 2.20 5.18
N SER A 30 9.08 1.83 6.46
CA SER A 30 8.16 0.87 7.07
C SER A 30 6.77 1.50 7.20
N LEU A 31 5.80 0.97 6.47
CA LEU A 31 4.41 1.44 6.52
C LEU A 31 3.78 1.29 7.91
N ILE A 32 4.15 0.21 8.62
CA ILE A 32 3.65 -0.08 9.97
C ILE A 32 4.33 0.81 11.01
N GLU A 33 5.66 0.98 10.94
CA GLU A 33 6.37 1.84 11.92
C GLU A 33 6.00 3.30 11.80
N ASN A 34 5.56 3.73 10.61
CA ASN A 34 5.09 5.09 10.36
C ASN A 34 3.59 5.28 10.70
N ASP A 35 2.94 4.29 11.32
CA ASP A 35 1.53 4.35 11.71
C ASP A 35 0.57 4.56 10.52
N ILE A 36 1.01 4.20 9.30
CA ILE A 36 0.22 4.37 8.08
C ILE A 36 -0.71 3.18 7.90
N ILE A 37 -0.22 1.96 8.15
CA ILE A 37 -1.03 0.75 8.09
C ILE A 37 -0.82 -0.09 9.36
N ASP A 38 -1.91 -0.62 9.89
CA ASP A 38 -1.90 -1.66 10.90
C ASP A 38 -1.73 -3.05 10.29
N SER A 39 -1.47 -4.04 11.15
CA SER A 39 -1.41 -5.46 10.76
C SER A 39 -2.70 -5.97 10.08
N THR A 40 -3.85 -5.39 10.40
CA THR A 40 -5.13 -5.70 9.74
C THR A 40 -5.22 -5.06 8.34
N ALA A 41 -4.74 -3.83 8.19
CA ALA A 41 -4.74 -3.09 6.94
C ALA A 41 -3.82 -3.71 5.87
N VAL A 42 -2.77 -4.41 6.31
CA VAL A 42 -1.90 -5.19 5.40
C VAL A 42 -2.71 -6.22 4.61
N LEU A 43 -3.71 -6.88 5.21
CA LEU A 43 -4.53 -7.86 4.50
C LEU A 43 -5.35 -7.24 3.37
N GLU A 44 -5.88 -6.03 3.58
CA GLU A 44 -6.60 -5.29 2.54
C GLU A 44 -5.67 -4.86 1.41
N LEU A 45 -4.45 -4.43 1.76
CA LEU A 45 -3.42 -4.09 0.78
C LEU A 45 -3.01 -5.31 -0.06
N VAL A 46 -2.82 -6.47 0.57
CA VAL A 46 -2.54 -7.74 -0.13
C VAL A 46 -3.68 -8.08 -1.07
N ALA A 47 -4.93 -8.09 -0.59
CA ALA A 47 -6.10 -8.38 -1.41
C ALA A 47 -6.23 -7.42 -2.60
N PHE A 48 -5.97 -6.12 -2.40
CA PHE A 48 -5.94 -5.13 -3.48
C PHE A 48 -4.88 -5.44 -4.53
N ILE A 49 -3.66 -5.83 -4.10
CA ILE A 49 -2.58 -6.19 -5.02
C ILE A 49 -2.93 -7.48 -5.78
N GLU A 50 -3.47 -8.48 -5.09
CA GLU A 50 -3.89 -9.74 -5.71
C GLU A 50 -4.97 -9.51 -6.78
N ASP A 51 -5.99 -8.70 -6.48
CA ASP A 51 -7.06 -8.34 -7.43
C ASP A 51 -6.53 -7.46 -8.58
N SER A 52 -5.76 -6.42 -8.25
CA SER A 52 -5.25 -5.45 -9.24
C SER A 52 -4.28 -6.05 -10.25
N PHE A 53 -3.52 -7.08 -9.84
CA PHE A 53 -2.48 -7.69 -10.65
C PHE A 53 -2.78 -9.15 -11.03
N GLY A 54 -3.86 -9.74 -10.52
CA GLY A 54 -4.21 -11.14 -10.75
C GLY A 54 -3.15 -12.11 -10.23
N ILE A 55 -2.44 -11.73 -9.17
CA ILE A 55 -1.39 -12.56 -8.55
C ILE A 55 -1.90 -13.13 -7.23
N ALA A 56 -1.34 -14.26 -6.80
CA ALA A 56 -1.56 -14.78 -5.46
C ALA A 56 -0.31 -14.48 -4.62
N MET A 57 -0.48 -13.80 -3.49
CA MET A 57 0.57 -13.69 -2.50
C MET A 57 0.66 -15.02 -1.73
N VAL A 58 1.74 -15.76 -1.96
CA VAL A 58 2.10 -16.91 -1.13
C VAL A 58 2.83 -16.38 0.10
N ASP A 59 2.30 -16.67 1.29
CA ASP A 59 3.05 -16.54 2.54
C ASP A 59 4.31 -17.42 2.43
N SER A 60 5.50 -16.80 2.50
CA SER A 60 6.79 -17.49 2.40
C SER A 60 7.61 -17.35 3.65
#